data_AF-A0A7L3ME26-F1
#
_entry.id   AF-A0A7L3ME26-F1
#
_cell.length_a   1.000
_cell.length_b   1.000
_cell.length_c   1.000
_cell.angle_alpha   90.00
_cell.angle_beta   90.00
_cell.angle_gamma   90.00
#
_symmetry.space_group_name_H-M   'P 1'
#
loop_
_entity.id
_entity.type
_entity.pdbx_description
1 polymer ?
#
loop_
_entity_poly.entity_id
_entity_poly.type
_entity_poly.pdbx_seq_one_letter_code
_entity_poly.pdbx_strand_id
1 'polypeptide(L)'
;SESSALTENLWHLQVDWSKFIAVNGATAHPHYESDGTTYNMGNSYGKHGSSYNIIRVPPQEPGLGDMLEGAKVLCSIPPMDRAKPSYYHSFGMTENYIIFIEQPLKLNLLKIITSKLCGKAIYDGISWEPQHNTYFHVVDKHTGKVLPGQWCSKPFVTFHQINAFEERGCVVLDLCCQDEGTSLALYTLQNLRRSGEGLDQV
;
A
#
# COMPACT_ATOMS: atom_id res chain seq x y z
N SER A 1 16.22 -35.66 31.54
CA SER A 1 15.07 -34.86 31.11
C SER A 1 15.60 -33.51 30.65
N GLU A 2 16.03 -33.45 29.39
CA GLU A 2 16.54 -32.22 28.77
C GLU A 2 15.37 -31.40 28.26
N SER A 3 15.29 -30.15 28.72
CA SER A 3 14.41 -29.11 28.22
C SER A 3 15.22 -27.82 28.29
N SER A 4 16.20 -27.67 27.39
CA SER A 4 16.81 -26.37 27.11
C SER A 4 15.96 -25.67 26.06
N ALA A 5 15.28 -24.61 26.48
CA ALA A 5 14.53 -23.71 25.62
C ALA A 5 15.44 -23.19 24.49
N LEU A 6 14.96 -23.34 23.26
CA LEU A 6 15.50 -22.66 22.08
C LEU A 6 15.19 -21.17 22.21
N THR A 7 16.13 -20.39 22.75
CA THR A 7 16.13 -18.93 22.56
C THR A 7 16.63 -18.65 21.15
N GLU A 8 15.72 -18.40 20.22
CA GLU A 8 16.06 -17.88 18.90
C GLU A 8 16.68 -16.48 19.05
N ASN A 9 17.93 -16.33 18.63
CA ASN A 9 18.58 -15.04 18.52
C ASN A 9 17.98 -14.28 17.32
N LEU A 10 17.09 -13.33 17.58
CA LEU A 10 16.59 -12.40 16.56
C LEU A 10 17.70 -11.41 16.18
N TRP A 11 18.41 -11.70 15.10
CA TRP A 11 19.32 -10.74 14.48
C TRP A 11 18.51 -9.68 13.72
N HIS A 12 18.78 -8.39 13.95
CA HIS A 12 18.19 -7.30 13.18
C HIS A 12 19.00 -7.06 11.90
N LEU A 13 18.53 -7.58 10.77
CA LEU A 13 19.05 -7.23 9.44
C LEU A 13 18.16 -6.13 8.83
N GLN A 14 18.76 -5.00 8.44
CA GLN A 14 18.06 -3.90 7.78
C GLN A 14 18.27 -3.97 6.25
N VAL A 15 17.18 -4.07 5.49
CA VAL A 15 17.19 -4.03 4.03
C VAL A 15 16.69 -2.67 3.55
N ASP A 16 17.48 -2.01 2.70
CA ASP A 16 17.13 -0.72 2.08
C ASP A 16 16.69 -0.94 0.63
N TRP A 17 15.38 -0.85 0.39
CA TRP A 17 14.76 -1.03 -0.92
C TRP A 17 15.32 -0.09 -2.00
N SER A 18 15.75 1.12 -1.62
CA SER A 18 16.25 2.12 -2.57
C SER A 18 17.55 1.69 -3.26
N LYS A 19 18.27 0.73 -2.69
CA LYS A 19 19.49 0.13 -3.27
C LYS A 19 19.18 -0.87 -4.39
N PHE A 20 17.96 -1.39 -4.44
CA PHE A 20 17.55 -2.43 -5.39
C PHE A 20 16.58 -1.89 -6.44
N ILE A 21 15.67 -1.00 -6.03
CA ILE A 21 14.67 -0.40 -6.89
C ILE A 21 14.39 1.06 -6.50
N ALA A 22 14.02 1.89 -7.47
CA ALA A 22 13.74 3.31 -7.25
C ALA A 22 12.36 3.55 -6.61
N VAL A 23 12.14 3.04 -5.39
CA VAL A 23 10.95 3.33 -4.57
C VAL A 23 11.34 3.93 -3.23
N ASN A 24 10.52 4.85 -2.73
CA ASN A 24 10.70 5.53 -1.45
C ASN A 24 10.14 4.72 -0.26
N GLY A 25 9.40 3.65 -0.55
CA GLY A 25 8.80 2.74 0.42
C GLY A 25 7.91 1.74 -0.31
N ALA A 26 7.56 0.65 0.36
CA ALA A 26 6.65 -0.38 -0.14
C ALA A 26 5.58 -0.67 0.93
N THR A 27 4.45 -1.24 0.52
CA THR A 27 3.42 -1.65 1.48
C THR A 27 3.90 -2.82 2.35
N ALA A 28 3.28 -2.98 3.52
CA ALA A 28 3.49 -4.15 4.38
C ALA A 28 2.63 -5.37 3.95
N HIS A 29 1.93 -5.28 2.81
CA HIS A 29 1.01 -6.29 2.32
C HIS A 29 1.43 -6.79 0.92
N PRO A 30 2.60 -7.43 0.81
CA PRO A 30 2.96 -8.11 -0.43
C PRO A 30 2.02 -9.28 -0.71
N HIS A 31 1.82 -9.56 -1.99
CA HIS A 31 1.16 -10.78 -2.46
C HIS A 31 2.20 -11.78 -2.94
N TYR A 32 1.94 -13.07 -2.72
CA TYR A 32 2.85 -14.15 -3.04
C TYR A 32 2.18 -15.14 -4.00
N GLU A 33 2.93 -15.55 -5.01
CA GLU A 33 2.58 -16.64 -5.91
C GLU A 33 3.07 -17.98 -5.37
N SER A 34 2.48 -19.07 -5.85
CA SER A 34 2.89 -20.42 -5.49
C SER A 34 4.31 -20.77 -5.94
N ASP A 35 4.82 -20.09 -6.97
CA ASP A 35 6.20 -20.27 -7.46
C ASP A 35 7.24 -19.51 -6.63
N GLY A 36 6.82 -18.73 -5.62
CA GLY A 36 7.68 -17.89 -4.79
C GLY A 36 7.87 -16.46 -5.32
N THR A 37 7.28 -16.10 -6.45
CA THR A 37 7.25 -14.71 -6.94
C THR A 37 6.49 -13.84 -5.93
N THR A 38 7.05 -12.68 -5.60
CA THR A 38 6.40 -11.70 -4.73
C THR A 38 6.04 -10.44 -5.51
N TYR A 39 4.82 -9.94 -5.31
CA TYR A 39 4.38 -8.65 -5.80
C TYR A 39 4.16 -7.69 -4.62
N ASN A 40 4.59 -6.44 -4.77
CA ASN A 40 4.31 -5.40 -3.81
C ASN A 40 4.09 -4.06 -4.53
N MET A 41 3.62 -3.05 -3.83
CA MET A 41 3.46 -1.70 -4.35
C MET A 41 4.27 -0.71 -3.53
N GLY A 42 4.81 0.30 -4.19
CA GLY A 42 5.58 1.37 -3.57
C GLY A 42 5.45 2.68 -4.33
N ASN A 43 5.93 3.78 -3.74
CA ASN A 43 5.86 5.10 -4.38
C ASN A 43 7.24 5.56 -4.84
N SER A 44 7.30 6.29 -5.95
CA SER A 44 8.46 7.13 -6.25
C SER A 44 8.06 8.60 -6.28
N TYR A 45 8.92 9.45 -5.71
CA TYR A 45 8.80 10.91 -5.72
C TYR A 45 10.05 11.50 -6.36
N GLY A 46 9.89 12.29 -7.41
CA GLY A 46 11.02 12.86 -8.13
C GLY A 46 10.67 14.09 -8.95
N LYS A 47 11.61 14.51 -9.80
CA LYS A 47 11.49 15.72 -10.64
C LYS A 47 10.28 15.70 -11.59
N HIS A 48 9.78 14.51 -11.92
CA HIS A 48 8.64 14.31 -12.83
C HIS A 48 7.30 14.13 -12.10
N GLY A 49 7.28 14.28 -10.77
CA GLY A 49 6.11 14.11 -9.91
C GLY A 49 6.16 12.81 -9.11
N SER A 50 5.00 12.35 -8.70
CA SER A 50 4.80 11.11 -7.97
C SER A 50 4.27 9.99 -8.88
N SER A 51 4.61 8.74 -8.58
CA SER A 51 4.03 7.57 -9.22
C SER A 51 3.91 6.41 -8.25
N TYR A 52 2.89 5.57 -8.49
CA TYR A 52 2.71 4.30 -7.81
C TYR A 52 3.36 3.20 -8.65
N ASN A 53 4.22 2.41 -8.04
CA ASN A 53 5.03 1.41 -8.72
C ASN A 53 4.61 0.03 -8.25
N ILE A 54 4.24 -0.83 -9.20
CA ILE A 54 4.09 -2.26 -8.96
C ILE A 54 5.48 -2.87 -9.05
N ILE A 55 5.87 -3.56 -7.99
CA ILE A 55 7.16 -4.20 -7.82
C ILE A 55 6.96 -5.70 -7.94
N ARG A 56 7.82 -6.36 -8.71
CA ARG A 56 7.91 -7.81 -8.80
C ARG A 56 9.29 -8.25 -8.32
N VAL A 57 9.31 -9.19 -7.38
CA VAL A 57 10.52 -9.87 -6.90
C VAL A 57 10.43 -11.33 -7.36
N PRO A 58 11.41 -11.84 -8.12
CA PRO A 58 11.40 -13.23 -8.57
C PRO A 58 11.57 -14.19 -7.36
N PRO A 59 11.27 -15.48 -7.55
CA PRO A 59 11.56 -16.51 -6.54
C PRO A 59 13.02 -16.44 -6.11
N GLN A 60 13.26 -16.51 -4.79
CA GLN A 60 14.60 -16.48 -4.21
C GLN A 60 15.03 -17.90 -3.81
N GLU A 61 16.32 -18.18 -3.96
CA GLU A 61 16.88 -19.48 -3.55
C GLU A 61 16.79 -19.62 -2.01
N PRO A 62 16.32 -20.77 -1.50
CA PRO A 62 16.23 -21.02 -0.07
C PRO A 62 17.59 -20.87 0.63
N GLY A 63 17.65 -20.05 1.68
CA GLY A 63 18.84 -19.95 2.55
C GLY A 63 19.78 -18.77 2.29
N LEU A 64 19.54 -17.93 1.28
CA LEU A 64 20.33 -16.70 1.07
C LEU A 64 19.89 -15.50 1.92
N GLY A 65 18.87 -15.65 2.78
CA GLY A 65 18.25 -14.54 3.51
C GLY A 65 17.35 -13.69 2.59
N ASP A 66 16.53 -12.81 3.17
CA ASP A 66 15.58 -11.97 2.43
C ASP A 66 16.31 -10.98 1.50
N MET A 67 16.70 -11.45 0.32
CA MET A 67 17.31 -10.64 -0.72
C MET A 67 16.23 -10.15 -1.69
N LEU A 68 16.21 -8.84 -1.93
CA LEU A 68 15.43 -8.22 -3.00
C LEU A 68 16.15 -8.33 -4.35
N GLU A 69 16.96 -9.38 -4.52
CA GLU A 69 17.77 -9.54 -5.72
C GLU A 69 16.87 -9.84 -6.92
N GLY A 70 17.13 -9.13 -8.02
CA GLY A 70 16.28 -9.20 -9.21
C GLY A 70 14.92 -8.51 -9.08
N ALA A 71 14.65 -7.76 -7.99
CA ALA A 71 13.47 -6.93 -7.88
C ALA A 71 13.40 -5.89 -9.01
N LYS A 72 12.21 -5.72 -9.60
CA LYS A 72 11.98 -4.79 -10.71
C LYS A 72 10.66 -4.06 -10.55
N VAL A 73 10.60 -2.84 -11.05
CA VAL A 73 9.33 -2.14 -11.27
C VAL A 73 8.69 -2.73 -12.53
N LEU A 74 7.59 -3.45 -12.35
CA LEU A 74 6.79 -4.03 -13.44
C LEU A 74 5.98 -2.95 -14.16
N CYS A 75 5.43 -2.00 -13.40
CA CYS A 75 4.55 -0.96 -13.91
C CYS A 75 4.63 0.29 -13.03
N SER A 76 4.49 1.47 -13.64
CA SER A 76 4.32 2.73 -12.94
C SER A 76 3.01 3.39 -13.36
N ILE A 77 2.16 3.68 -12.37
CA ILE A 77 0.85 4.30 -12.52
C ILE A 77 0.96 5.76 -12.07
N PRO A 78 0.65 6.75 -12.94
CA PRO A 78 0.59 8.13 -12.53
C PRO A 78 -0.65 8.38 -11.67
N PRO A 79 -0.57 9.21 -10.61
CA PRO A 79 -1.75 9.63 -9.87
C PRO A 79 -2.72 10.42 -10.74
N MET A 80 -4.01 10.27 -10.44
CA MET A 80 -5.06 11.12 -11.02
C MET A 80 -4.81 12.60 -10.73
N ASP A 81 -4.24 12.91 -9.56
CA ASP A 81 -3.69 14.23 -9.23
C ASP A 81 -2.20 14.10 -8.86
N ARG A 82 -1.32 14.54 -9.76
CA ARG A 82 0.13 14.46 -9.59
C ARG A 82 0.67 15.22 -8.38
N ALA A 83 -0.03 16.26 -7.92
CA ALA A 83 0.36 17.06 -6.77
C ALA A 83 -0.08 16.40 -5.45
N LYS A 84 -1.12 15.56 -5.51
CA LYS A 84 -1.74 14.91 -4.35
C LYS A 84 -1.91 13.40 -4.60
N PRO A 85 -0.83 12.61 -4.50
CA PRO A 85 -0.95 11.17 -4.56
C PRO A 85 -1.81 10.66 -3.39
N SER A 86 -2.44 9.51 -3.59
CA SER A 86 -3.24 8.81 -2.62
C SER A 86 -2.34 8.03 -1.65
N TYR A 87 -2.77 7.97 -0.39
CA TYR A 87 -2.35 6.96 0.55
C TYR A 87 -3.09 5.66 0.24
N TYR A 88 -2.35 4.57 0.17
CA TYR A 88 -2.88 3.22 0.06
C TYR A 88 -2.08 2.30 0.98
N HIS A 89 -2.74 1.26 1.44
CA HIS A 89 -2.17 0.34 2.44
C HIS A 89 -1.99 -1.07 1.88
N SER A 90 -2.87 -1.50 0.97
CA SER A 90 -2.77 -2.77 0.25
C SER A 90 -3.32 -2.62 -1.18
N PHE A 91 -3.19 -3.69 -1.95
CA PHE A 91 -3.64 -3.78 -3.34
C PHE A 91 -4.15 -5.19 -3.64
N GLY A 92 -4.81 -5.36 -4.78
CA GLY A 92 -5.48 -6.60 -5.16
C GLY A 92 -4.70 -7.37 -6.18
N MET A 93 -4.79 -8.69 -6.10
CA MET A 93 -4.14 -9.57 -7.04
C MET A 93 -5.05 -10.75 -7.35
N THR A 94 -5.24 -10.98 -8.64
CA THR A 94 -5.92 -12.13 -9.22
C THR A 94 -4.90 -12.99 -9.97
N GLU A 95 -5.37 -14.01 -10.69
CA GLU A 95 -4.51 -14.82 -11.55
C GLU A 95 -3.84 -13.98 -12.65
N ASN A 96 -4.53 -13.01 -13.24
CA ASN A 96 -4.03 -12.24 -14.39
C ASN A 96 -3.87 -10.75 -14.13
N TYR A 97 -4.49 -10.20 -13.08
CA TYR A 97 -4.54 -8.76 -12.86
C TYR A 97 -4.09 -8.33 -11.46
N ILE A 98 -3.46 -7.16 -11.42
CA ILE A 98 -3.24 -6.37 -10.21
C ILE A 98 -4.23 -5.20 -10.20
N ILE A 99 -4.85 -4.95 -9.05
CA ILE A 99 -5.86 -3.92 -8.87
C ILE A 99 -5.40 -2.93 -7.81
N PHE A 100 -5.04 -1.74 -8.25
CA PHE A 100 -4.68 -0.63 -7.37
C PHE A 100 -5.89 0.29 -7.15
N ILE A 101 -6.18 0.57 -5.87
CA ILE A 101 -7.28 1.43 -5.45
C ILE A 101 -6.72 2.81 -5.10
N GLU A 102 -6.92 3.80 -5.96
CA GLU A 102 -6.58 5.18 -5.69
C GLU A 102 -7.76 5.88 -5.00
N GLN A 103 -7.74 5.83 -3.67
CA GLN A 103 -8.78 6.39 -2.80
C GLN A 103 -8.58 7.90 -2.53
N PRO A 104 -9.62 8.65 -2.11
CA PRO A 104 -9.56 10.08 -1.80
C PRO A 104 -8.85 10.41 -0.46
N LEU A 105 -7.95 9.56 0.00
CA LEU A 105 -7.08 9.80 1.15
C LEU A 105 -5.74 10.36 0.66
N LYS A 106 -5.62 11.68 0.56
CA LYS A 106 -4.54 12.38 -0.15
C LYS A 106 -3.33 12.66 0.72
N LEU A 107 -2.15 12.62 0.11
CA LEU A 107 -0.87 12.96 0.73
C LEU A 107 -0.42 14.36 0.32
N ASN A 108 -0.23 15.24 1.31
CA ASN A 108 0.46 16.50 1.15
C ASN A 108 1.96 16.30 1.42
N LEU A 109 2.72 15.99 0.36
CA LEU A 109 4.14 15.64 0.46
C LEU A 109 4.99 16.73 1.11
N LEU A 110 4.72 18.01 0.81
CA LEU A 110 5.43 19.14 1.43
C LEU A 110 5.19 19.18 2.94
N LYS A 111 3.93 19.00 3.36
CA LYS A 111 3.57 18.95 4.79
C LYS A 111 4.18 17.75 5.48
N ILE A 112 4.25 16.59 4.82
CA ILE A 112 4.93 15.40 5.37
C ILE A 112 6.41 15.67 5.61
N ILE A 113 7.10 16.28 4.63
CA ILE A 113 8.53 16.62 4.74
C ILE A 113 8.76 17.62 5.86
N THR A 114 7.98 18.71 5.92
CA THR A 114 8.13 19.73 6.99
C THR A 114 7.75 19.18 8.36
N SER A 115 6.69 18.37 8.47
CA SER A 115 6.32 17.69 9.72
C SER A 115 7.47 16.81 10.23
N LYS A 116 8.10 16.01 9.36
CA LYS A 116 9.25 15.18 9.75
C LYS A 116 10.42 16.02 10.28
N LEU A 117 10.73 17.16 9.65
CA LEU A 117 11.78 18.07 10.09
C LEU A 117 11.44 18.78 11.42
N CYS A 118 10.16 19.04 11.67
CA CYS A 118 9.67 19.67 12.90
C CYS A 118 9.32 18.67 14.01
N GLY A 119 9.58 17.37 13.84
CA GLY A 119 9.24 16.33 14.82
C GLY A 119 7.73 16.09 14.99
N LYS A 120 6.92 16.46 14.00
CA LYS A 120 5.46 16.24 13.96
C LYS A 120 5.11 14.95 13.23
N ALA A 121 3.89 14.45 13.44
CA ALA A 121 3.43 13.21 12.84
C ALA A 121 3.25 13.32 11.32
N ILE A 122 3.56 12.23 10.60
CA ILE A 122 3.28 12.09 9.15
C ILE A 122 1.77 12.21 8.90
N TYR A 123 0.95 11.76 9.86
CA TYR A 123 -0.50 11.87 9.84
C TYR A 123 -1.00 13.28 9.50
N ASP A 124 -0.33 14.34 9.96
CA ASP A 124 -0.73 15.71 9.67
C ASP A 124 -0.71 16.04 8.17
N GLY A 125 0.08 15.30 7.39
CA GLY A 125 0.18 15.43 5.95
C GLY A 125 -0.81 14.57 5.16
N ILE A 126 -1.76 13.89 5.81
CA ILE A 126 -2.78 13.06 5.16
C ILE A 126 -4.15 13.75 5.31
N SER A 127 -4.92 13.83 4.23
CA SER A 127 -6.24 14.45 4.23
C SER A 127 -7.29 13.60 3.50
N TRP A 128 -8.45 13.45 4.12
CA TRP A 128 -9.64 12.92 3.46
C TRP A 128 -10.25 14.00 2.55
N GLU A 129 -10.42 13.70 1.27
CA GLU A 129 -10.92 14.62 0.24
C GLU A 129 -12.10 13.99 -0.54
N PRO A 130 -13.28 13.84 0.08
CA PRO A 130 -14.43 13.09 -0.47
C PRO A 130 -15.07 13.72 -1.71
N GLN A 131 -14.67 14.93 -2.09
CA GLN A 131 -15.07 15.53 -3.36
C GLN A 131 -14.46 14.80 -4.58
N HIS A 132 -13.46 13.93 -4.38
CA HIS A 132 -12.88 13.09 -5.42
C HIS A 132 -13.45 11.67 -5.37
N ASN A 133 -13.55 11.03 -6.54
CA ASN A 133 -13.92 9.62 -6.65
C ASN A 133 -12.78 8.69 -6.21
N THR A 134 -13.12 7.45 -5.88
CA THR A 134 -12.15 6.35 -5.81
C THR A 134 -11.95 5.77 -7.21
N TYR A 135 -10.70 5.61 -7.65
CA TYR A 135 -10.36 5.03 -8.96
C TYR A 135 -9.74 3.64 -8.80
N PHE A 136 -10.07 2.72 -9.70
CA PHE A 136 -9.49 1.39 -9.76
C PHE A 136 -8.62 1.29 -11.01
N HIS A 137 -7.32 1.14 -10.79
CA HIS A 137 -6.34 0.93 -11.84
C HIS A 137 -6.09 -0.56 -11.98
N VAL A 138 -6.40 -1.13 -13.14
CA VAL A 138 -6.22 -2.55 -13.41
C VAL A 138 -5.00 -2.75 -14.30
N VAL A 139 -4.06 -3.56 -13.85
CA VAL A 139 -2.80 -3.83 -14.55
C VAL A 139 -2.74 -5.31 -14.90
N ASP A 140 -2.46 -5.61 -16.17
CA ASP A 140 -2.12 -6.95 -16.62
C ASP A 140 -0.82 -7.38 -15.94
N LYS A 141 -0.90 -8.38 -15.06
CA LYS A 141 0.19 -8.82 -14.17
C LYS A 141 1.37 -9.41 -14.95
N HIS A 142 1.10 -9.98 -16.13
CA HIS A 142 2.10 -10.67 -16.94
C HIS A 142 2.91 -9.69 -17.79
N THR A 143 2.26 -8.65 -18.31
CA THR A 143 2.87 -7.67 -19.22
C THR A 143 3.21 -6.35 -18.55
N GLY A 144 2.66 -6.07 -17.37
CA GLY A 144 2.79 -4.78 -16.68
C GLY A 144 2.00 -3.65 -17.33
N LYS A 145 1.14 -3.93 -18.32
CA LYS A 145 0.35 -2.91 -19.01
C LYS A 145 -0.87 -2.52 -18.18
N VAL A 146 -1.04 -1.23 -17.94
CA VAL A 146 -2.29 -0.69 -17.39
C VAL A 146 -3.39 -0.83 -18.45
N LEU A 147 -4.51 -1.43 -18.09
CA LEU A 147 -5.67 -1.53 -18.97
C LEU A 147 -6.29 -0.14 -19.20
N PRO A 148 -6.82 0.14 -20.40
CA PRO A 148 -7.32 1.47 -20.75
C PRO A 148 -8.67 1.85 -20.10
N GLY A 149 -9.28 0.94 -19.33
CA GLY A 149 -10.58 1.19 -18.71
C GLY A 149 -10.50 2.23 -17.58
N GLN A 150 -11.57 3.02 -17.44
CA GLN A 150 -11.75 3.95 -16.33
C GLN A 150 -12.83 3.42 -15.41
N TRP A 151 -12.42 2.74 -14.34
CA TRP A 151 -13.32 2.25 -13.31
C TRP A 151 -13.24 3.16 -12.09
N CYS A 152 -14.40 3.63 -11.63
CA CYS A 152 -14.47 4.49 -10.46
C CYS A 152 -15.73 4.21 -9.63
N SER A 153 -15.68 4.64 -8.37
CA SER A 153 -16.79 4.58 -7.43
C SER A 153 -16.87 5.88 -6.62
N LYS A 154 -17.93 5.99 -5.82
CA LYS A 154 -18.03 6.98 -4.75
C LYS A 154 -16.82 6.88 -3.81
N PRO A 155 -16.46 7.97 -3.12
CA PRO A 155 -15.37 7.97 -2.15
C PRO A 155 -15.62 6.92 -1.05
N PHE A 156 -14.56 6.19 -0.69
CA PHE A 156 -14.49 5.38 0.53
C PHE A 156 -13.03 5.28 0.96
N VAL A 157 -12.80 4.90 2.22
CA VAL A 157 -11.48 4.51 2.73
C VAL A 157 -11.40 3.00 2.87
N THR A 158 -10.28 2.43 2.43
CA THR A 158 -9.92 1.05 2.68
C THR A 158 -8.44 0.93 3.02
N PHE A 159 -8.16 0.06 4.00
CA PHE A 159 -6.79 -0.32 4.35
C PHE A 159 -6.47 -1.71 3.82
N HIS A 160 -7.35 -2.68 4.09
CA HIS A 160 -7.16 -4.07 3.74
C HIS A 160 -8.18 -4.50 2.71
N GLN A 161 -7.67 -5.13 1.66
CA GLN A 161 -8.47 -5.94 0.78
C GLN A 161 -8.67 -7.32 1.39
N ILE A 162 -9.80 -7.96 1.08
CA ILE A 162 -10.14 -9.30 1.55
C ILE A 162 -9.65 -10.32 0.53
N ASN A 163 -10.13 -10.21 -0.71
CA ASN A 163 -9.77 -11.10 -1.80
C ASN A 163 -10.02 -10.42 -3.16
N ALA A 164 -9.39 -10.95 -4.21
CA ALA A 164 -9.73 -10.63 -5.59
C ALA A 164 -9.66 -11.89 -6.45
N PHE A 165 -10.61 -12.06 -7.36
CA PHE A 165 -10.60 -13.17 -8.32
C PHE A 165 -11.29 -12.79 -9.63
N GLU A 166 -11.09 -13.61 -10.66
CA GLU A 166 -11.72 -13.42 -11.97
C GLU A 166 -12.90 -14.38 -12.13
N GLU A 167 -14.07 -13.87 -12.51
CA GLU A 167 -15.25 -14.68 -12.79
C GLU A 167 -16.03 -14.06 -13.97
N ARG A 168 -16.36 -14.89 -14.96
CA ARG A 168 -17.26 -14.53 -16.10
C ARG A 168 -16.86 -13.24 -16.83
N GLY A 169 -15.54 -13.03 -17.00
CA GLY A 169 -15.00 -11.85 -17.67
C GLY A 169 -14.99 -10.58 -16.82
N CYS A 170 -15.22 -10.69 -15.51
CA CYS A 170 -15.11 -9.61 -14.55
C CYS A 170 -14.04 -9.92 -13.50
N VAL A 171 -13.46 -8.86 -12.94
CA VAL A 171 -12.73 -8.95 -11.68
C VAL A 171 -13.70 -8.70 -10.54
N VAL A 172 -13.76 -9.64 -9.59
CA VAL A 172 -14.45 -9.50 -8.31
C VAL A 172 -13.43 -9.06 -7.27
N LEU A 173 -13.76 -8.02 -6.50
CA LEU A 173 -12.87 -7.41 -5.52
C LEU A 173 -13.63 -7.20 -4.21
N ASP A 174 -13.20 -7.91 -3.17
CA ASP A 174 -13.81 -7.86 -1.84
C ASP A 174 -12.98 -6.94 -0.93
N LEU A 175 -13.63 -5.96 -0.30
CA LEU A 175 -12.97 -4.88 0.43
C LEU A 175 -13.57 -4.65 1.82
N CYS A 176 -12.71 -4.32 2.77
CA CYS A 176 -13.12 -3.71 4.03
C CYS A 176 -13.15 -2.19 3.85
N CYS A 177 -14.35 -1.62 3.67
CA CYS A 177 -14.56 -0.20 3.38
C CYS A 177 -15.11 0.56 4.58
N GLN A 178 -14.79 1.85 4.63
CA GLN A 178 -15.39 2.83 5.51
C GLN A 178 -15.82 4.02 4.65
N ASP A 179 -17.05 4.51 4.85
CA ASP A 179 -17.59 5.59 4.02
C ASP A 179 -16.89 6.94 4.30
N GLU A 180 -16.37 7.10 5.52
CA GLU A 180 -15.75 8.34 5.99
C GLU A 180 -14.26 8.17 6.27
N GLY A 181 -13.48 9.24 6.04
CA GLY A 181 -12.04 9.26 6.30
C GLY A 181 -11.63 9.51 7.75
N THR A 182 -12.53 9.31 8.71
CA THR A 182 -12.28 9.52 10.15
C THR A 182 -11.40 8.43 10.76
N SER A 183 -11.23 7.30 10.09
CA SER A 183 -10.54 6.10 10.59
C SER A 183 -9.16 6.39 11.17
N LEU A 184 -8.37 7.24 10.50
CA LEU A 184 -7.02 7.55 10.96
C LEU A 184 -7.02 8.32 12.30
N ALA A 185 -8.03 9.18 12.54
CA ALA A 185 -8.17 9.89 13.79
C ALA A 185 -8.60 8.96 14.94
N LEU A 186 -9.44 7.95 14.65
CA LEU A 186 -9.89 6.94 15.63
C LEU A 186 -8.70 6.23 16.29
N TYR A 187 -7.66 5.92 15.51
CA TYR A 187 -6.50 5.17 15.98
C TYR A 187 -5.44 6.00 16.73
N THR A 188 -5.72 7.28 17.02
CA THR A 188 -4.85 8.05 17.92
C THR A 188 -4.91 7.49 19.34
N LEU A 189 -3.79 7.47 20.06
CA LEU A 189 -3.76 6.96 21.45
C LEU A 189 -4.72 7.74 22.36
N GLN A 190 -4.94 9.02 22.09
CA GLN A 190 -5.89 9.86 22.80
C GLN A 190 -7.32 9.35 22.63
N ASN A 191 -7.72 8.93 21.42
CA ASN A 191 -9.05 8.41 21.15
C ASN A 191 -9.20 6.95 21.62
N LEU A 192 -8.19 6.11 21.43
CA LEU A 192 -8.20 4.71 21.87
C LEU A 192 -8.25 4.52 23.40
N ARG A 193 -7.80 5.53 24.17
CA ARG A 193 -7.83 5.51 25.64
C ARG A 193 -9.11 6.09 26.23
N ARG A 194 -10.06 6.55 25.41
CA ARG A 194 -11.35 7.04 25.90
C ARG A 194 -12.21 5.89 26.43
N SER A 195 -13.11 6.23 27.35
CA SER A 195 -14.07 5.30 27.95
C SER A 195 -15.35 6.05 28.36
N GLY A 196 -16.44 5.32 28.57
CA GLY A 196 -17.74 5.91 28.94
C GLY A 196 -18.25 6.91 27.91
N GLU A 197 -18.84 8.02 28.38
CA GLU A 197 -19.40 9.11 27.55
C GLU A 197 -18.38 9.76 26.60
N GLY A 198 -17.08 9.57 26.84
CA GLY A 198 -16.03 10.07 25.94
C GLY A 198 -15.99 9.35 24.58
N LEU A 199 -16.59 8.16 24.46
CA LEU A 199 -16.71 7.40 23.22
C LEU A 199 -17.73 8.02 22.25
N ASP A 200 -18.74 8.73 22.76
CA ASP A 200 -19.82 9.33 21.94
C ASP A 200 -19.38 10.61 21.21
N GLN A 201 -18.17 11.10 21.50
CA GLN A 201 -17.62 12.35 20.97
C GLN A 201 -16.56 12.14 19.88
N VAL A 202 -16.50 10.94 19.29
CA VAL A 202 -15.47 10.52 18.34
C VAL A 202 -16.04 10.41 16.94
#